data_AF-A0A4U2ZKD7-F1
#
_entry.id   AF-A0A4U2ZKD7-F1
#
_cell.length_a   1.000
_cell.length_b   1.000
_cell.length_c   1.000
_cell.angle_alpha   90.00
_cell.angle_beta   90.00
_cell.angle_gamma   90.00
#
_symmetry.space_group_name_H-M   'P 1'
#
loop_
_entity.id
_entity.type
_entity.pdbx_description
1 polymer ?
#
loop_
_entity_poly.entity_id
_entity_poly.type
_entity_poly.pdbx_seq_one_letter_code
_entity_poly.pdbx_strand_id
1 'polypeptide(L)'
;LTVTPNITLAELLQQVSKEIRDVRRHHKYRHEELRRDLKLLGENQRLFGPLVNVMPFDYGLNFAGNRGITHNLSAGPVDDLSINVYKR
;
A
#
# COMPACT_ATOMS: atom_id res chain seq x y z
N LEU A 1 13.39 1.74 5.85
CA LEU A 1 13.34 3.23 5.75
C LEU A 1 13.88 3.80 7.04
N THR A 2 14.72 4.83 6.95
CA THR A 2 15.29 5.47 8.14
C THR A 2 14.85 6.92 8.17
N VAL A 3 14.06 7.26 9.18
CA VAL A 3 13.53 8.61 9.40
C VAL A 3 14.34 9.25 10.52
N THR A 4 14.89 10.43 10.26
CA THR A 4 15.64 11.23 11.24
C THR A 4 15.04 12.63 11.31
N PRO A 5 15.16 13.38 12.42
CA PRO A 5 14.56 14.71 12.55
C PRO A 5 14.91 15.70 11.43
N ASN A 6 16.10 15.57 10.83
CA ASN A 6 16.58 16.48 9.79
C ASN A 6 16.36 15.96 8.35
N ILE A 7 15.70 14.82 8.18
CA ILE A 7 15.47 14.28 6.82
C ILE A 7 14.48 15.16 6.07
N THR A 8 14.81 15.52 4.84
CA THR A 8 13.87 16.20 3.96
C THR A 8 12.86 15.21 3.40
N LEU A 9 11.69 15.72 2.99
CA LEU A 9 10.69 14.90 2.30
C LEU A 9 11.26 14.27 1.01
N ALA A 10 12.08 15.00 0.27
CA ALA A 10 12.68 14.51 -0.97
C ALA A 10 13.63 13.32 -0.73
N GLU A 11 14.46 13.40 0.31
CA GLU A 11 15.36 12.29 0.69
C GLU A 11 14.57 11.07 1.14
N LEU A 12 13.51 11.24 1.91
CA LEU A 12 12.64 10.14 2.31
C LEU A 12 11.96 9.49 1.10
N LEU A 13 11.44 10.29 0.17
CA LEU A 13 10.83 9.78 -1.07
C LEU A 13 11.83 9.04 -1.95
N GLN A 14 13.10 9.46 -1.98
CA GLN A 14 14.15 8.72 -2.67
C GLN A 14 14.41 7.36 -2.02
N GLN A 15 14.48 7.29 -0.68
CA GLN A 15 14.60 6.00 0.02
C GLN A 15 13.43 5.07 -0.31
N VAL A 16 12.19 5.57 -0.19
CA VAL A 16 10.98 4.79 -0.53
C VAL A 16 11.02 4.31 -1.97
N SER A 17 11.35 5.19 -2.92
CA SER A 17 11.43 4.84 -4.34
C SER A 17 12.49 3.78 -4.63
N LYS A 18 13.63 3.84 -3.94
CA LYS A 18 14.70 2.84 -4.05
C LYS A 18 14.24 1.49 -3.51
N GLU A 19 13.69 1.45 -2.30
CA GLU A 19 13.20 0.21 -1.69
C GLU A 19 12.11 -0.46 -2.54
N ILE A 20 11.12 0.32 -3.01
CA ILE A 20 10.08 -0.20 -3.92
C ILE A 20 10.68 -0.80 -5.19
N ARG A 21 11.69 -0.14 -5.77
CA ARG A 21 12.39 -0.63 -6.97
C ARG A 21 13.11 -1.95 -6.70
N ASP A 22 13.79 -2.06 -5.58
CA ASP A 22 14.57 -3.23 -5.21
C ASP A 22 13.67 -4.45 -4.95
N VAL A 23 12.52 -4.25 -4.29
CA VAL A 23 11.55 -5.35 -4.04
C VAL A 23 10.65 -5.64 -5.24
N ARG A 24 10.57 -4.76 -6.25
CA ARG A 24 9.65 -4.90 -7.39
C ARG A 24 9.77 -6.23 -8.11
N ARG A 25 10.96 -6.81 -8.22
CA ARG A 25 11.17 -8.12 -8.87
C ARG A 25 10.53 -9.29 -8.11
N HIS A 26 10.20 -9.10 -6.83
CA HIS A 26 9.63 -10.11 -5.94
C HIS A 26 8.15 -9.86 -5.60
N HIS A 27 7.50 -8.84 -6.17
CA HIS A 27 6.13 -8.42 -5.78
C HIS A 27 5.06 -9.51 -5.91
N LYS A 28 5.31 -10.56 -6.69
CA LYS A 28 4.38 -11.68 -6.87
C LYS A 28 4.37 -12.64 -5.69
N TYR A 29 5.39 -12.60 -4.84
CA TYR A 29 5.47 -13.45 -3.67
C TYR A 29 4.54 -12.91 -2.58
N ARG A 30 3.58 -13.76 -2.21
CA ARG A 30 2.45 -13.36 -1.36
C ARG A 30 2.90 -13.14 0.08
N HIS A 31 2.32 -12.15 0.76
CA HIS A 31 2.69 -11.87 2.15
C HIS A 31 2.28 -13.01 3.09
N GLU A 32 1.24 -13.79 2.76
CA GLU A 32 0.83 -14.96 3.54
C GLU A 32 1.87 -16.09 3.44
N GLU A 33 2.44 -16.28 2.25
CA GLU A 33 3.54 -17.23 2.01
C GLU A 33 4.81 -16.78 2.73
N LEU A 34 5.14 -15.48 2.65
CA LEU A 34 6.28 -14.91 3.37
C LEU A 34 6.16 -15.12 4.90
N ARG A 35 4.98 -14.89 5.48
CA ARG A 35 4.74 -15.15 6.91
C ARG A 35 4.90 -16.62 7.26
N ARG A 36 4.45 -17.52 6.39
CA ARG A 36 4.60 -18.97 6.58
C ARG A 36 6.07 -19.37 6.56
N ASP A 37 6.82 -18.92 5.57
CA ASP A 37 8.23 -19.30 5.38
C ASP A 37 9.12 -18.72 6.48
N LEU A 38 8.76 -17.55 7.03
CA LEU A 38 9.38 -16.97 8.22
C LEU A 38 8.90 -17.58 9.54
N LYS A 39 8.00 -18.58 9.51
CA LYS A 39 7.42 -19.26 10.69
C LYS A 39 6.69 -18.31 11.66
N LEU A 40 6.13 -17.21 11.15
CA LEU A 40 5.45 -16.18 11.94
C LEU A 40 3.96 -16.48 12.21
N LEU A 41 3.46 -17.63 11.73
CA LEU A 41 2.04 -18.00 11.84
C LEU A 41 1.63 -18.40 13.27
N GLY A 42 2.54 -19.01 14.05
CA GLY A 42 2.21 -19.59 15.36
C GLY A 42 1.84 -18.57 16.44
N GLU A 43 2.40 -17.37 16.37
CA GLU A 43 2.20 -16.31 17.38
C GLU A 43 1.37 -15.13 16.83
N ASN A 44 0.75 -15.29 15.65
CA ASN A 44 0.10 -14.22 14.90
C ASN A 44 0.96 -12.95 14.77
N GLN A 45 2.28 -13.11 14.67
CA GLN A 45 3.18 -11.99 14.49
C GLN A 45 2.97 -11.38 13.11
N ARG A 46 2.78 -10.06 13.08
CA ARG A 46 2.55 -9.27 11.87
C ARG A 46 3.89 -8.85 11.29
N LEU A 47 4.00 -8.79 9.96
CA LEU A 47 5.19 -8.29 9.27
C LEU A 47 5.32 -6.76 9.37
N PHE A 48 4.18 -6.08 9.42
CA PHE A 48 4.04 -4.63 9.46
C PHE A 48 2.68 -4.29 10.08
N GLY A 49 2.54 -3.06 10.57
CA GLY A 49 1.26 -2.52 11.03
C GLY A 49 0.60 -1.65 9.95
N PRO A 50 1.03 -0.38 9.78
CA PRO A 50 0.41 0.52 8.83
C PRO A 50 0.63 0.12 7.37
N LEU A 51 -0.41 0.25 6.56
CA LEU A 51 -0.40 0.08 5.11
C LEU A 51 -0.71 1.39 4.40
N VAL A 52 0.07 1.71 3.37
CA VAL A 52 -0.25 2.81 2.44
C VAL A 52 -0.73 2.21 1.13
N ASN A 53 -1.98 2.43 0.79
CA ASN A 53 -2.60 1.96 -0.43
C ASN A 53 -2.79 3.14 -1.40
N VAL A 54 -1.92 3.22 -2.41
CA VAL A 54 -2.03 4.22 -3.46
C VAL A 54 -2.91 3.66 -4.57
N MET A 55 -4.06 4.29 -4.80
CA MET A 55 -5.06 3.86 -5.77
C MET A 55 -5.11 4.83 -6.95
N PRO A 56 -4.29 4.61 -8.00
CA PRO A 56 -4.25 5.46 -9.18
C PRO A 56 -5.37 5.11 -10.18
N PHE A 57 -6.57 4.82 -9.70
CA PHE A 57 -7.70 4.47 -10.57
C PHE A 57 -8.32 5.72 -11.18
N ASP A 58 -8.78 5.58 -12.43
CA ASP A 58 -9.65 6.57 -13.06
C ASP A 58 -11.09 6.33 -12.56
N TYR A 59 -11.58 7.23 -11.71
CA TYR A 59 -12.94 7.16 -11.18
C TYR A 59 -13.97 7.82 -12.10
N GLY A 60 -13.56 8.26 -13.30
CA GLY A 60 -14.46 8.80 -14.31
C GLY A 60 -15.37 7.74 -14.90
N LEU A 61 -16.62 7.66 -14.42
CA LEU A 61 -17.65 6.85 -15.06
C LEU A 61 -18.40 7.68 -16.12
N ASN A 62 -18.62 7.10 -17.30
CA ASN A 62 -19.43 7.69 -18.36
C ASN A 62 -20.42 6.65 -18.89
N PHE A 63 -21.70 6.95 -18.77
CA PHE A 63 -22.80 6.14 -19.29
C PHE A 63 -23.49 6.91 -20.41
N ALA A 64 -23.05 6.70 -21.66
CA ALA A 64 -23.61 7.36 -22.85
C ALA A 64 -23.70 8.90 -22.72
N GLY A 65 -22.64 9.53 -22.19
CA GLY A 65 -22.57 10.97 -21.94
C GLY A 65 -22.95 11.38 -20.52
N ASN A 66 -23.55 10.51 -19.72
CA ASN A 66 -23.91 10.79 -18.34
C ASN A 66 -22.75 10.47 -17.40
N ARG A 67 -22.25 11.46 -16.68
CA ARG A 67 -21.13 11.29 -15.73
C ARG A 67 -21.63 10.58 -14.46
N GLY A 68 -20.91 9.54 -14.05
CA GLY A 68 -21.11 8.86 -12.77
C GLY A 68 -19.99 9.20 -11.79
N ILE A 69 -20.28 9.04 -10.49
CA ILE A 69 -19.31 9.20 -9.40
C ILE A 69 -19.22 7.87 -8.67
N THR A 70 -18.00 7.37 -8.48
CA THR A 70 -17.74 6.16 -7.72
C THR A 70 -17.56 6.50 -6.25
N HIS A 71 -18.30 5.81 -5.38
CA HIS A 71 -18.13 5.89 -3.93
C HIS A 71 -17.65 4.52 -3.42
N ASN A 72 -16.51 4.51 -2.71
CA ASN A 72 -16.05 3.31 -2.04
C ASN A 72 -16.93 3.04 -0.81
N LEU A 73 -17.57 1.87 -0.78
CA LEU A 73 -18.43 1.44 0.34
C LEU A 73 -17.66 0.62 1.38
N SER A 74 -16.63 -0.11 0.97
CA SER A 74 -15.77 -0.90 1.85
C SER A 74 -14.43 -1.20 1.19
N ALA A 75 -13.33 -0.96 1.92
CA ALA A 75 -11.97 -1.29 1.49
C ALA A 75 -11.57 -2.74 1.84
N GLY A 76 -12.48 -3.52 2.44
CA GLY A 76 -12.17 -4.82 3.02
C GLY A 76 -11.60 -4.73 4.44
N PRO A 77 -11.32 -5.89 5.08
CA PRO A 77 -10.76 -5.93 6.42
C PRO A 77 -9.33 -5.37 6.43
N VAL A 78 -8.99 -4.62 7.49
CA VAL A 78 -7.66 -4.08 7.75
C VAL A 78 -7.17 -4.61 9.08
N ASP A 79 -5.97 -5.18 9.11
CA ASP A 79 -5.42 -5.79 10.31
C ASP A 79 -5.00 -4.76 11.38
N ASP A 80 -4.50 -3.60 10.95
CA ASP A 80 -4.01 -2.51 11.82
C ASP A 80 -4.54 -1.14 11.37
N LEU A 81 -3.82 -0.45 10.49
CA LEU A 81 -4.17 0.86 9.95
C LEU A 81 -3.93 0.88 8.44
N SER A 82 -4.85 1.47 7.68
CA SER A 82 -4.69 1.68 6.24
C SER A 82 -4.90 3.13 5.87
N ILE A 83 -3.92 3.72 5.20
CA ILE A 83 -3.98 5.05 4.60
C ILE A 83 -4.21 4.87 3.10
N ASN A 84 -5.41 5.24 2.65
CA ASN A 84 -5.81 5.14 1.25
C ASN A 84 -5.60 6.49 0.55
N VAL A 85 -4.77 6.52 -0.48
CA VAL A 85 -4.46 7.73 -1.26
C VAL A 85 -5.13 7.64 -2.62
N TYR A 86 -6.05 8.57 -2.88
CA TYR A 86 -6.85 8.64 -4.09
C TYR A 86 -6.34 9.76 -5.00
N LYS A 87 -6.27 9.51 -6.30
CA LYS A 87 -6.05 10.55 -7.30
C LYS A 87 -7.35 11.37 -7.44
N ARG A 88 -7.28 12.68 -7.18
CA ARG A 88 -8.38 13.62 -7.43
C ARG A 88 -8.37 14.10 -8.87
#